data_AF-A0A960T4L9-F1
#
_entry.id   AF-A0A960T4L9-F1
#
_cell.length_a   1.000
_cell.length_b   1.000
_cell.length_c   1.000
_cell.angle_alpha   90.00
_cell.angle_beta   90.00
_cell.angle_gamma   90.00
#
_symmetry.space_group_name_H-M   'P 1'
#
loop_
_entity.id
_entity.type
_entity.pdbx_description
1 polymer ?
#
loop_
_entity_poly.entity_id
_entity_poly.type
_entity_poly.pdbx_seq_one_letter_code
_entity_poly.pdbx_strand_id
1 'polypeptide(L)'
;MRLHGPLEALASLVKSDWLKRFIDHVQVSGLLSVPGNCHYVSVSRVQPKLSRARIRRGVKRGIFTEAEAYQLLEGRAQMDRPFLMLRSGSSGQSYPFYLEQSLPTPQRVMGDFNAFGLSRTATVPWF
;
A
#
# COMPACT_ATOMS: atom_id res chain seq x y z
N MET A 1 -9.60 8.06 -3.64
CA MET A 1 -9.43 6.72 -3.02
C MET A 1 -10.76 5.99 -3.09
N ARG A 2 -10.79 4.69 -3.40
CA ARG A 2 -12.01 3.86 -3.37
C ARG A 2 -11.83 2.73 -2.37
N LEU A 3 -12.88 2.43 -1.61
CA LEU A 3 -12.91 1.31 -0.68
C LEU A 3 -13.87 0.24 -1.21
N HIS A 4 -13.44 -1.01 -1.16
CA HIS A 4 -14.22 -2.17 -1.58
C HIS A 4 -14.44 -3.09 -0.38
N GLY A 5 -15.64 -3.63 -0.25
CA GLY A 5 -15.96 -4.56 0.82
C GLY A 5 -17.43 -4.93 0.85
N PRO A 6 -17.82 -5.86 1.73
CA PRO A 6 -19.23 -6.14 2.01
C PRO A 6 -19.97 -4.87 2.45
N LEU A 7 -21.25 -4.76 2.07
CA LEU A 7 -22.08 -3.60 2.39
C LEU A 7 -22.10 -3.29 3.89
N GLU A 8 -22.27 -4.31 4.73
CA GLU A 8 -22.34 -4.18 6.19
C GLU A 8 -21.03 -3.64 6.80
N ALA A 9 -19.89 -4.09 6.28
CA ALA A 9 -18.58 -3.64 6.72
C ALA A 9 -18.34 -2.17 6.32
N LEU A 10 -18.68 -1.79 5.09
CA LEU A 10 -18.58 -0.42 4.63
C LEU A 10 -19.55 0.51 5.38
N ALA A 11 -20.77 0.07 5.64
CA ALA A 11 -21.75 0.83 6.42
C ALA A 11 -21.27 1.06 7.86
N SER A 12 -20.67 0.05 8.48
CA SER A 12 -20.07 0.17 9.82
C SER A 12 -18.89 1.14 9.82
N LEU A 13 -18.03 1.09 8.79
CA LEU A 13 -16.92 2.02 8.64
C LEU A 13 -17.40 3.46 8.44
N VAL A 14 -18.40 3.71 7.59
CA VAL A 14 -18.96 5.05 7.36
C VAL A 14 -19.60 5.62 8.63
N LYS A 15 -20.23 4.80 9.46
CA LYS A 15 -20.78 5.21 10.77
C LYS A 15 -19.71 5.52 11.81
N SER A 16 -18.47 5.07 11.59
CA SER A 16 -17.36 5.37 12.48
C SER A 16 -16.78 6.76 12.20
N ASP A 17 -16.22 7.39 13.23
CA ASP A 17 -15.58 8.72 13.15
C ASP A 17 -14.21 8.71 12.43
N TRP A 18 -13.90 7.68 11.62
CA TRP A 18 -12.56 7.48 11.04
C TRP A 18 -12.11 8.61 10.10
N LEU A 19 -13.05 9.33 9.48
CA LEU A 19 -12.78 10.52 8.65
C LEU A 19 -13.01 11.85 9.35
N LYS A 20 -13.37 11.87 10.64
CA LYS A 20 -13.77 13.09 11.36
C LYS A 20 -12.77 14.25 11.24
N ARG A 21 -11.47 13.93 11.22
CA ARG A 21 -10.39 14.93 11.11
C ARG A 21 -10.13 15.43 9.68
N PHE A 22 -10.73 14.80 8.68
CA PHE A 22 -10.50 15.08 7.26
C PHE A 22 -11.79 15.45 6.52
N ILE A 23 -12.92 15.55 7.22
CA ILE A 23 -14.25 15.67 6.59
C ILE A 23 -14.35 16.90 5.68
N ASP A 24 -13.71 18.01 6.04
CA ASP A 24 -13.68 19.24 5.26
C ASP A 24 -12.78 19.17 4.02
N HIS A 25 -11.98 18.12 3.89
CA HIS A 25 -11.01 17.91 2.81
C HIS A 25 -11.38 16.74 1.89
N VAL A 26 -12.51 16.08 2.12
CA VAL A 26 -12.92 14.90 1.37
C VAL A 26 -14.38 14.99 0.96
N GLN A 27 -14.66 14.59 -0.28
CA GLN A 27 -16.02 14.34 -0.72
C GLN A 27 -16.26 12.82 -0.68
N VAL A 28 -17.24 12.39 0.11
CA VAL A 28 -17.60 10.97 0.27
C VAL A 28 -18.89 10.71 -0.49
N SER A 29 -18.85 9.80 -1.46
CA SER A 29 -20.06 9.33 -2.14
C SER A 29 -20.87 8.37 -1.26
N GLY A 30 -22.13 8.11 -1.62
CA GLY A 30 -22.89 7.01 -1.04
C GLY A 30 -22.26 5.63 -1.31
N LEU A 31 -22.75 4.61 -0.61
CA LEU A 31 -22.38 3.22 -0.86
C LEU A 31 -23.10 2.74 -2.12
N LEU A 32 -22.33 2.20 -3.07
CA LEU A 32 -22.82 1.79 -4.38
C LEU A 32 -22.36 0.38 -4.70
N SER A 33 -23.20 -0.36 -5.43
CA SER A 33 -22.82 -1.64 -6.02
C SER A 33 -21.78 -1.45 -7.11
N VAL A 34 -20.89 -2.44 -7.24
CA VAL A 34 -19.90 -2.49 -8.33
C VAL A 34 -20.63 -2.69 -9.66
N PRO A 35 -20.28 -1.95 -10.74
CA PRO A 35 -20.84 -2.18 -12.07
C PRO A 35 -20.60 -3.61 -12.56
N GLY A 36 -21.59 -4.19 -13.26
CA GLY A 36 -21.50 -5.58 -13.75
C GLY A 36 -20.35 -5.82 -14.75
N ASN A 37 -20.01 -4.81 -15.55
CA ASN A 37 -18.95 -4.89 -16.57
C ASN A 37 -17.70 -4.13 -16.12
N CYS A 38 -16.96 -4.69 -15.17
CA CYS A 38 -15.68 -4.13 -14.72
C CYS A 38 -14.53 -5.11 -14.92
N HIS A 39 -13.32 -4.55 -15.01
CA HIS A 39 -12.09 -5.32 -14.91
C HIS A 39 -11.66 -5.43 -13.45
N TYR A 40 -10.59 -6.17 -13.20
CA TYR A 40 -10.05 -6.42 -11.89
C TYR A 40 -8.55 -6.16 -11.88
N VAL A 41 -8.06 -5.53 -10.82
CA VAL A 41 -6.63 -5.29 -10.61
C VAL A 41 -6.24 -5.78 -9.22
N SER A 42 -5.01 -6.26 -9.04
CA SER A 42 -4.42 -6.37 -7.72
C SER A 42 -3.64 -5.10 -7.40
N VAL A 43 -3.73 -4.64 -6.15
CA VAL A 43 -2.93 -3.51 -5.65
C VAL A 43 -2.09 -4.03 -4.50
N SER A 44 -0.78 -3.99 -4.69
CA SER A 44 0.17 -4.59 -3.76
C SER A 44 1.25 -3.61 -3.34
N ARG A 45 1.85 -3.88 -2.18
CA ARG A 45 2.99 -3.11 -1.69
C ARG A 45 4.27 -3.62 -2.35
N VAL A 46 5.06 -2.72 -2.91
CA VAL A 46 6.41 -3.01 -3.41
C VAL A 46 7.43 -2.48 -2.41
N GLN A 47 8.52 -3.24 -2.24
CA GLN A 47 9.63 -2.81 -1.40
C GLN A 47 10.95 -2.87 -2.17
N PRO A 48 11.81 -1.86 -2.04
CA PRO A 48 13.14 -1.91 -2.62
C PRO A 48 13.92 -3.07 -1.98
N LYS A 49 14.60 -3.86 -2.82
CA LYS A 49 15.41 -5.01 -2.38
C LYS A 49 16.41 -4.61 -1.28
N LEU A 50 17.04 -3.44 -1.45
CA LEU A 50 17.96 -2.81 -0.52
C LEU A 50 17.34 -1.52 0.07
N SER A 51 16.64 -1.67 1.19
CA SER A 51 16.20 -0.52 1.99
C SER A 51 17.29 -0.09 2.97
N ARG A 52 17.28 1.19 3.39
CA ARG A 52 18.23 1.72 4.41
C ARG A 52 18.24 0.84 5.67
N ALA A 53 17.06 0.40 6.12
CA ALA A 53 16.94 -0.49 7.28
C ALA A 53 17.56 -1.87 7.03
N ARG A 54 17.47 -2.42 5.80
CA ARG A 54 18.09 -3.70 5.44
C ARG A 54 19.62 -3.58 5.39
N ILE A 55 20.15 -2.50 4.81
CA ILE A 55 21.59 -2.22 4.77
C ILE A 55 22.14 -2.10 6.20
N ARG A 56 21.51 -1.27 7.05
CA ARG A 56 21.90 -1.10 8.46
C ARG A 56 21.89 -2.43 9.24
N ARG A 57 20.87 -3.27 9.02
CA ARG A 57 20.84 -4.61 9.63
C ARG A 57 21.90 -5.54 9.06
N GLY A 58 22.26 -5.40 7.78
CA GLY A 58 23.34 -6.14 7.14
C GLY A 58 24.69 -5.85 7.78
N VAL A 59 25.02 -4.57 7.99
CA VAL A 59 26.24 -4.15 8.73
C VAL A 59 26.27 -4.74 10.13
N LYS A 60 25.18 -4.61 10.89
CA LYS A 60 25.09 -5.19 12.25
C LYS A 60 25.29 -6.71 12.28
N ARG A 61 24.96 -7.41 11.18
CA ARG A 61 25.11 -8.86 11.04
C ARG A 61 26.43 -9.28 10.40
N GLY A 62 27.32 -8.33 10.06
CA GLY A 62 28.58 -8.61 9.35
C GLY A 62 28.41 -9.03 7.89
N ILE A 63 27.23 -8.80 7.29
CA ILE A 63 26.96 -9.09 5.87
C ILE A 63 27.60 -8.04 4.96
N PHE A 64 27.71 -6.80 5.45
CA PHE A 64 28.35 -5.68 4.76
C PHE A 64 29.32 -5.02 5.71
N THR A 65 30.45 -4.55 5.17
CA THR A 65 31.30 -3.56 5.85
C THR A 65 30.64 -2.18 5.83
N GLU A 66 31.16 -1.25 6.64
CA GLU A 66 30.68 0.13 6.62
C GLU A 66 30.87 0.80 5.25
N ALA A 67 32.04 0.57 4.62
CA ALA A 67 32.35 1.11 3.30
C ALA A 67 31.39 0.60 2.21
N GLU A 68 31.10 -0.70 2.20
CA GLU A 68 30.12 -1.29 1.27
C GLU A 68 28.71 -0.73 1.52
N ALA A 69 28.33 -0.54 2.78
CA ALA A 69 27.04 0.04 3.13
C ALA A 69 26.90 1.49 2.62
N TYR A 70 27.97 2.29 2.69
CA TYR A 70 27.98 3.64 2.11
C TYR A 70 27.76 3.61 0.60
N GLN A 71 28.50 2.76 -0.14
CA GLN A 71 28.34 2.62 -1.58
C GLN A 71 26.92 2.16 -1.97
N LEU A 72 26.35 1.20 -1.24
CA LEU A 72 24.97 0.73 -1.46
C LEU A 72 23.93 1.81 -1.19
N LEU A 73 24.21 2.76 -0.29
CA LEU A 73 23.32 3.88 0.01
C LEU A 73 23.42 4.97 -1.07
N GLU A 74 24.61 5.27 -1.58
CA GLU A 74 24.83 6.24 -2.67
C GLU A 74 24.29 5.74 -4.00
N GLY A 75 24.57 4.49 -4.37
CA GLY A 75 24.09 3.87 -5.61
C GLY A 75 22.59 3.51 -5.61
N ARG A 76 21.85 3.89 -4.56
CA ARG A 76 20.44 3.52 -4.41
C ARG A 76 19.56 4.36 -5.33
N ALA A 77 19.21 3.80 -6.48
CA ALA A 77 18.17 4.36 -7.34
C ALA A 77 16.84 4.49 -6.58
N GLN A 78 16.14 5.60 -6.80
CA GLN A 78 14.76 5.75 -6.38
C GLN A 78 13.88 4.77 -7.16
N MET A 79 12.90 4.19 -6.49
CA MET A 79 11.97 3.28 -7.14
C MET A 79 10.98 4.09 -7.96
N ASP A 80 10.90 3.79 -9.25
CA ASP A 80 9.94 4.39 -10.18
C ASP A 80 8.55 3.72 -10.03
N ARG A 81 7.93 3.98 -8.88
CA ARG A 81 6.59 3.53 -8.53
C ARG A 81 5.88 4.61 -7.72
N PRO A 82 4.55 4.75 -7.85
CA PRO A 82 3.79 5.66 -7.02
C PRO A 82 3.95 5.29 -5.54
N PHE A 83 4.06 6.30 -4.69
CA PHE A 83 4.23 6.10 -3.26
C PHE A 83 3.54 7.18 -2.43
N LEU A 84 3.30 6.82 -1.19
CA LEU A 84 2.82 7.72 -0.14
C LEU A 84 3.87 7.78 0.95
N MET A 85 4.12 8.96 1.54
CA MET A 85 4.95 9.04 2.75
C MET A 85 4.10 8.73 3.97
N LEU A 86 4.38 7.60 4.63
CA LEU A 86 3.68 7.19 5.85
C LEU A 86 4.57 7.36 7.06
N ARG A 87 3.96 7.76 8.19
CA ARG A 87 4.60 7.75 9.49
C ARG A 87 4.22 6.48 10.24
N SER A 88 5.22 5.71 10.68
CA SER A 88 5.00 4.51 11.48
C SER A 88 4.44 4.88 12.86
N GLY A 89 3.33 4.26 13.25
CA GLY A 89 2.75 4.45 14.59
C GLY A 89 3.63 3.91 15.72
N SER A 90 4.34 2.80 15.50
CA SER A 90 5.19 2.17 16.52
C SER A 90 6.59 2.78 16.63
N SER A 91 7.20 3.20 15.53
CA SER A 91 8.57 3.73 15.52
C SER A 91 8.66 5.24 15.34
N GLY A 92 7.55 5.90 14.99
CA GLY A 92 7.50 7.33 14.67
C GLY A 92 8.21 7.72 13.37
N GLN A 93 8.91 6.79 12.72
CA GLN A 93 9.72 7.03 11.53
C GLN A 93 8.85 7.19 10.28
N SER A 94 9.20 8.16 9.43
CA SER A 94 8.59 8.33 8.12
C SER A 94 9.29 7.44 7.09
N TYR A 95 8.51 6.82 6.21
CA TYR A 95 9.04 5.98 5.14
C TYR A 95 8.14 6.02 3.90
N PRO A 96 8.73 5.85 2.69
CA PRO A 96 7.95 5.73 1.47
C PRO A 96 7.25 4.38 1.41
N PHE A 97 5.94 4.41 1.19
CA PHE A 97 5.07 3.25 1.00
C PHE A 97 4.74 3.13 -0.49
N TYR A 98 5.54 2.33 -1.21
CA TYR A 98 5.38 2.12 -2.64
C TYR A 98 4.25 1.14 -2.95
N LEU A 99 3.49 1.46 -3.99
CA LEU A 99 2.38 0.67 -4.49
C LEU A 99 2.65 0.24 -5.93
N GLU A 100 2.13 -0.92 -6.29
CA GLU A 100 2.04 -1.38 -7.67
C GLU A 100 0.65 -1.93 -7.93
N GLN A 101 0.13 -1.59 -9.10
CA GLN A 101 -1.15 -2.07 -9.59
C GLN A 101 -0.90 -2.98 -10.78
N SER A 102 -1.56 -4.15 -10.81
CA SER A 102 -1.48 -5.05 -11.95
C SER A 102 -2.16 -4.46 -13.19
N LEU A 103 -1.88 -5.05 -14.34
CA LEU A 103 -2.71 -4.83 -15.52
C LEU A 103 -4.16 -5.29 -15.23
N PRO A 104 -5.18 -4.59 -15.75
CA PRO A 104 -6.57 -5.00 -15.62
C PRO A 104 -6.82 -6.36 -16.27
N THR A 105 -7.51 -7.25 -15.56
CA THR A 105 -7.92 -8.57 -16.04
C THR A 105 -9.44 -8.72 -15.95
N PRO A 106 -10.06 -9.60 -16.74
CA PRO A 106 -11.50 -9.87 -16.61
C PRO A 106 -11.84 -10.73 -15.39
N GLN A 107 -10.85 -11.36 -14.74
CA GLN A 107 -11.09 -12.38 -13.72
C GLN A 107 -10.96 -11.82 -12.30
N ARG A 108 -12.00 -12.04 -11.51
CA ARG A 108 -11.97 -11.84 -10.06
C ARG A 108 -11.19 -12.97 -9.39
N VAL A 109 -10.23 -12.61 -8.55
CA VAL A 109 -9.48 -13.55 -7.70
C VAL A 109 -9.76 -13.21 -6.24
N MET A 110 -10.32 -14.17 -5.51
CA MET A 110 -10.56 -14.04 -4.08
C MET A 110 -9.26 -14.26 -3.30
N GLY A 111 -9.14 -13.60 -2.16
CA GLY A 111 -8.03 -13.77 -1.24
C GLY A 111 -8.04 -12.72 -0.14
N ASP A 112 -7.00 -12.75 0.68
CA ASP A 112 -6.90 -11.88 1.85
C ASP A 112 -6.26 -10.53 1.51
N PHE A 113 -6.63 -9.53 2.30
CA PHE A 113 -6.05 -8.20 2.28
C PHE A 113 -5.34 -7.94 3.60
N ASN A 114 -4.20 -7.26 3.54
CA ASN A 114 -3.49 -6.85 4.75
C ASN A 114 -4.17 -5.65 5.42
N ALA A 115 -3.62 -5.19 6.55
CA ALA A 115 -4.15 -4.04 7.31
C ALA A 115 -4.22 -2.71 6.53
N PHE A 116 -3.55 -2.60 5.37
CA PHE A 116 -3.64 -1.44 4.47
C PHE A 116 -4.66 -1.64 3.34
N GLY A 117 -5.42 -2.74 3.34
CA GLY A 117 -6.38 -3.07 2.28
C GLY A 117 -5.72 -3.52 0.98
N LEU A 118 -4.48 -4.02 1.04
CA LEU A 118 -3.69 -4.41 -0.14
C LEU A 118 -3.51 -5.92 -0.21
N SER A 119 -3.44 -6.44 -1.43
CA SER A 119 -3.19 -7.86 -1.71
C SER A 119 -2.30 -8.04 -2.92
N ARG A 120 -1.45 -9.07 -2.88
CA ARG A 120 -0.62 -9.45 -4.04
C ARG A 120 -1.35 -10.41 -4.98
N THR A 121 -2.36 -11.11 -4.48
CA THR A 121 -3.08 -12.17 -5.21
C THR A 121 -4.55 -11.84 -5.40
N ALA A 122 -5.21 -11.30 -4.37
CA ALA A 122 -6.61 -10.91 -4.48
C ALA A 122 -6.77 -9.70 -5.39
N THR A 123 -7.83 -9.69 -6.19
CA THR A 123 -8.14 -8.59 -7.08
C THR A 123 -9.35 -7.80 -6.60
N VAL A 124 -9.35 -6.51 -6.91
CA VAL A 124 -10.44 -5.58 -6.64
C VAL A 124 -11.01 -5.05 -7.96
N PRO A 125 -12.31 -4.73 -8.02
CA PRO A 125 -12.93 -4.14 -9.20
C PRO A 125 -12.28 -2.81 -9.62
N TRP A 126 -12.04 -2.66 -10.92
CA TRP A 126 -11.47 -1.49 -11.56
C TRP A 126 -12.49 -0.88 -12.55
N PHE A 127 -12.92 0.36 -12.26
CA PHE A 127 -13.92 1.12 -13.01
C PHE A 127 -13.84 2.62 -12.73
#